data_AF-A0A2S0KD77-F1
#
_entry.id   AF-A0A2S0KD77-F1
#
_cell.length_a   1.000
_cell.length_b   1.000
_cell.length_c   1.000
_cell.angle_alpha   90.00
_cell.angle_beta   90.00
_cell.angle_gamma   90.00
#
_symmetry.space_group_name_H-M   'P 1'
#
loop_
_entity.id
_entity.type
_entity.pdbx_description
1 polymer ?
#
loop_
_entity_poly.entity_id
_entity_poly.type
_entity_poly.pdbx_seq_one_letter_code
_entity_poly.pdbx_strand_id
1 'polypeptide(L)'
;MNIVTVNGISYNDDAARSAPSTARLDTPGFDPDTLIAGLSPAELLAVQTAAEKRLSAAATALLAAESDDGLLGLLDAREQAHRRAEVFDAALYVEISTSSIHRISDRGVYRRAGHISTHQLYAHGARLGVGEARRRRVTAEGIGAMGALTGERLEPHLA
;
A
#
# COMPACT_ATOMS: atom_id res chain seq x y z
N MET A 1 -20.65 21.06 19.67
CA MET A 1 -19.54 21.20 20.63
C MET A 1 -19.63 20.08 21.66
N ASN A 2 -19.09 18.91 21.33
CA ASN A 2 -18.93 17.82 22.28
C ASN A 2 -17.42 17.59 22.45
N ILE A 3 -16.89 17.92 23.62
CA ILE A 3 -15.46 17.78 23.91
C ILE A 3 -15.27 16.46 24.65
N VAL A 4 -14.53 15.53 24.04
CA VAL A 4 -14.12 14.29 24.70
C VAL A 4 -12.69 14.46 25.19
N THR A 5 -12.49 14.20 26.49
CA THR A 5 -11.19 14.32 27.16
C THR A 5 -10.64 12.94 27.44
N VAL A 6 -9.49 12.59 26.86
CA VAL A 6 -8.73 11.38 27.21
C VAL A 6 -7.31 11.81 27.56
N ASN A 7 -6.83 11.42 28.75
CA ASN A 7 -5.50 11.75 29.27
C ASN A 7 -5.12 13.25 29.24
N GLY A 8 -6.08 14.13 29.56
CA GLY A 8 -5.84 15.58 29.66
C GLY A 8 -5.63 16.30 28.32
N ILE A 9 -5.76 15.59 27.20
CA ILE A 9 -5.73 16.16 25.85
C ILE A 9 -7.18 16.26 25.36
N SER A 10 -7.61 17.49 25.08
CA SER A 10 -8.93 17.77 24.51
C SER A 10 -8.85 17.57 23.00
N TYR A 11 -9.63 16.63 22.47
CA TYR A 11 -9.82 16.45 21.03
C TYR A 11 -11.18 17.03 20.63
N ASN A 12 -11.17 17.84 19.58
CA ASN A 12 -12.39 18.35 18.98
C ASN A 12 -12.92 17.26 18.03
N ASP A 13 -13.97 16.55 18.43
CA ASP A 13 -14.56 15.43 17.66
C ASP A 13 -15.35 15.89 16.42
N ASP A 14 -15.43 17.21 16.19
CA ASP A 14 -16.05 17.81 15.00
C ASP A 14 -15.13 17.78 13.76
N ALA A 15 -14.11 16.90 13.73
CA ALA A 15 -13.40 16.49 12.51
C ALA A 15 -14.30 15.61 11.61
N ALA A 16 -15.54 16.05 11.39
CA ALA A 16 -16.40 15.56 10.34
C ALA A 16 -15.74 15.92 9.01
N ARG A 17 -14.99 14.96 8.45
CA ARG A 17 -14.57 14.91 7.04
C ARG A 17 -14.05 16.24 6.51
N SER A 18 -12.85 16.64 6.94
CA SER A 18 -11.98 17.31 5.97
C SER A 18 -11.63 16.27 4.92
N ALA A 19 -12.53 16.10 3.94
CA ALA A 19 -12.20 15.36 2.73
C ALA A 19 -10.87 15.96 2.24
N PRO A 20 -9.89 15.13 1.84
CA PRO A 20 -8.67 15.65 1.23
C PRO A 20 -9.09 16.65 0.16
N SER A 21 -8.46 17.83 0.12
CA SER A 21 -8.80 18.87 -0.85
C SER A 21 -8.78 18.26 -2.27
N THR A 22 -9.97 17.99 -2.78
CA THR A 22 -10.19 17.49 -4.14
C THR A 22 -10.11 18.62 -5.14
N ALA A 23 -9.77 19.85 -4.76
CA ALA A 23 -9.84 21.01 -5.64
C ALA A 23 -9.07 20.85 -6.97
N ARG A 24 -8.07 19.95 -7.04
CA ARG A 24 -7.42 19.52 -8.30
C ARG A 24 -7.97 18.23 -8.91
N LEU A 25 -8.57 17.33 -8.13
CA LEU A 25 -9.30 16.15 -8.62
C LEU A 25 -10.68 16.52 -9.20
N ASP A 26 -11.24 17.65 -8.78
CA ASP A 26 -12.45 18.28 -9.31
C ASP A 26 -12.17 19.11 -10.58
N THR A 27 -10.95 19.02 -11.13
CA THR A 27 -10.70 19.51 -12.49
C THR A 27 -11.65 18.72 -13.39
N PRO A 28 -12.60 19.38 -14.09
CA PRO A 28 -13.51 18.67 -14.97
C PRO A 28 -12.68 17.90 -16.01
N GLY A 29 -12.65 16.57 -15.92
CA GLY A 29 -12.03 15.70 -16.92
C GLY A 29 -10.82 14.85 -16.49
N PHE A 30 -10.34 14.88 -15.25
CA PHE A 30 -9.35 13.89 -14.79
C PHE A 30 -10.02 12.77 -13.98
N ASP A 31 -10.35 11.68 -14.68
CA ASP A 31 -10.77 10.43 -14.04
C ASP A 31 -9.61 9.42 -14.06
N PRO A 32 -8.92 9.22 -12.93
CA PRO A 32 -7.79 8.29 -12.86
C PRO A 32 -8.21 6.85 -13.12
N ASP A 33 -9.45 6.46 -12.79
CA ASP A 33 -9.92 5.08 -12.95
C ASP A 33 -10.13 4.77 -14.44
N THR A 34 -10.71 5.70 -15.20
CA THR A 34 -10.83 5.58 -16.65
C THR A 34 -9.46 5.52 -17.34
N LEU A 35 -8.47 6.29 -16.87
CA LEU A 35 -7.12 6.29 -17.44
C LEU A 35 -6.38 4.96 -17.25
N ILE A 36 -6.62 4.28 -16.13
CA ILE A 36 -5.89 3.05 -15.78
C ILE A 36 -6.65 1.76 -16.11
N ALA A 37 -7.95 1.83 -16.41
CA ALA A 37 -8.83 0.67 -16.61
C ALA A 37 -8.32 -0.36 -17.64
N GLY A 38 -7.58 0.09 -18.66
CA GLY A 38 -7.02 -0.76 -19.71
C GLY A 38 -5.58 -1.22 -19.51
N LEU A 39 -4.91 -0.80 -18.43
CA LEU A 39 -3.49 -1.07 -18.22
C LEU A 39 -3.26 -2.44 -17.59
N SER A 40 -2.26 -3.15 -18.11
CA SER A 40 -1.74 -4.36 -17.48
C SER A 40 -1.05 -4.05 -16.15
N PRO A 41 -0.86 -5.03 -15.24
CA PRO A 41 -0.14 -4.82 -13.99
C PRO A 41 1.27 -4.22 -14.17
N ALA A 42 1.98 -4.59 -15.24
CA ALA A 42 3.30 -4.04 -15.54
C ALA A 42 3.22 -2.56 -15.94
N GLU A 43 2.22 -2.18 -16.74
CA GLU A 43 1.99 -0.78 -17.12
C GLU A 43 1.53 0.06 -15.92
N LEU A 44 0.69 -0.49 -15.03
CA LEU A 44 0.32 0.16 -13.77
C LEU A 44 1.55 0.44 -12.90
N LEU A 45 2.46 -0.52 -12.75
CA LEU A 45 3.72 -0.32 -12.01
C LEU A 45 4.65 0.70 -12.69
N ALA A 46 4.64 0.77 -14.03
CA ALA A 46 5.39 1.79 -14.76
C ALA A 46 4.81 3.20 -14.51
N VAL A 47 3.48 3.34 -14.53
CA VAL A 47 2.79 4.59 -14.17
C VAL A 47 3.08 4.98 -12.73
N GLN A 48 2.99 4.03 -11.79
CA GLN A 48 3.35 4.25 -10.39
C GLN A 48 4.80 4.75 -10.27
N THR A 49 5.74 4.10 -10.94
CA THR A 49 7.17 4.51 -10.93
C THR A 49 7.35 5.94 -11.46
N ALA A 50 6.65 6.30 -12.56
CA ALA A 50 6.69 7.64 -13.12
C ALA A 50 6.09 8.68 -12.16
N ALA A 51 4.97 8.36 -11.51
CA ALA A 51 4.33 9.20 -10.51
C ALA A 51 5.23 9.43 -9.29
N GLU A 52 5.82 8.38 -8.72
CA GLU A 52 6.77 8.46 -7.59
C GLU A 52 7.99 9.32 -7.93
N LYS A 53 8.54 9.16 -9.15
CA LYS A 53 9.65 9.99 -9.63
C LYS A 53 9.26 11.45 -9.69
N ARG A 54 8.05 11.76 -10.16
CA ARG A 54 7.54 13.13 -10.25
C ARG A 54 7.31 13.73 -8.86
N LEU A 55 6.71 12.97 -7.94
CA LEU A 55 6.51 13.38 -6.54
C LEU A 55 7.85 13.68 -5.87
N SER A 56 8.84 12.81 -6.04
CA SER A 56 10.19 12.99 -5.48
C SER A 56 10.88 14.23 -6.02
N ALA A 57 10.83 14.47 -7.34
CA ALA A 57 11.45 15.63 -7.96
C ALA A 57 10.81 16.96 -7.55
N ALA A 58 9.54 16.92 -7.11
CA ALA A 58 8.76 18.10 -6.80
C ALA A 58 8.54 18.28 -5.29
N ALA A 59 9.03 17.37 -4.43
CA ALA A 59 8.75 17.34 -3.00
C ALA A 59 9.04 18.68 -2.31
N THR A 60 10.22 19.27 -2.52
CA THR A 60 10.58 20.54 -1.87
C THR A 60 9.72 21.71 -2.36
N ALA A 61 9.45 21.79 -3.66
CA ALA A 61 8.72 22.92 -4.24
C ALA A 61 7.20 22.83 -4.04
N LEU A 62 6.64 21.62 -4.09
CA LEU A 62 5.20 21.39 -3.87
C LEU A 62 4.84 21.52 -2.39
N LEU A 63 5.63 20.91 -1.49
CA LEU A 63 5.32 20.97 -0.06
C LEU A 63 5.45 22.40 0.50
N ALA A 64 6.41 23.19 0.00
CA ALA A 64 6.58 24.58 0.45
C ALA A 64 5.46 25.54 -0.01
N ALA A 65 4.69 25.16 -1.02
CA ALA A 65 3.60 25.96 -1.56
C ALA A 65 2.21 25.56 -1.02
N GLU A 66 2.15 24.51 -0.21
CA GLU A 66 0.91 23.92 0.29
C GLU A 66 0.50 24.56 1.62
N SER A 67 -0.81 24.67 1.88
CA SER A 67 -1.31 25.07 3.20
C SER A 67 -1.15 23.94 4.22
N ASP A 68 -1.25 24.24 5.52
CA ASP A 68 -1.18 23.22 6.58
C ASP A 68 -2.23 22.11 6.39
N ASP A 69 -3.47 22.47 6.05
CA ASP A 69 -4.54 21.50 5.74
C ASP A 69 -4.22 20.68 4.48
N GLY A 70 -3.59 21.30 3.47
CA GLY A 70 -3.15 20.61 2.27
C GLY A 70 -2.02 19.62 2.55
N LEU A 71 -1.07 19.97 3.43
CA LEU A 71 -0.01 19.06 3.89
C LEU A 71 -0.58 17.85 4.62
N LEU A 72 -1.57 18.04 5.50
CA LEU A 72 -2.27 16.93 6.16
C LEU A 72 -3.02 16.04 5.16
N GLY A 73 -3.67 16.65 4.16
CA GLY A 73 -4.33 15.91 3.07
C GLY A 73 -3.35 15.08 2.24
N LEU A 74 -2.17 15.63 1.92
CA LEU A 74 -1.11 14.92 1.20
C LEU A 74 -0.53 13.76 2.02
N LEU A 75 -0.35 13.95 3.34
CA LEU A 75 0.10 12.89 4.23
C LEU A 75 -0.89 11.73 4.26
N ASP A 76 -2.18 12.00 4.47
CA ASP A 76 -3.20 10.94 4.52
C ASP A 76 -3.29 10.19 3.17
N ALA A 77 -3.30 10.91 2.04
CA ALA A 77 -3.28 10.31 0.72
C ALA A 77 -2.04 9.42 0.51
N ARG A 78 -0.87 9.85 0.99
CA ARG A 78 0.37 9.07 0.91
C ARG A 78 0.31 7.80 1.75
N GLU A 79 -0.19 7.88 2.98
CA GLU A 79 -0.34 6.73 3.87
C GLU A 79 -1.37 5.72 3.34
N GLN A 80 -2.47 6.20 2.76
CA GLN A 80 -3.44 5.34 2.08
C GLN A 80 -2.80 4.59 0.90
N ALA A 81 -2.03 5.30 0.06
CA ALA A 81 -1.33 4.68 -1.07
C ALA A 81 -0.31 3.63 -0.60
N HIS A 82 0.46 3.94 0.45
CA HIS A 82 1.45 3.02 1.02
C HIS A 82 0.80 1.75 1.57
N ARG A 83 -0.30 1.87 2.35
CA ARG A 83 -1.05 0.70 2.84
C ARG A 83 -1.57 -0.19 1.71
N ARG A 84 -2.07 0.39 0.61
CA ARG A 84 -2.52 -0.38 -0.57
C ARG A 84 -1.35 -1.09 -1.25
N ALA A 85 -0.19 -0.42 -1.36
CA ALA A 85 1.02 -1.03 -1.90
C ALA A 85 1.50 -2.21 -1.04
N GLU A 86 1.41 -2.11 0.28
CA GLU A 86 1.76 -3.22 1.19
C GLU A 86 0.88 -4.46 0.99
N VAL A 87 -0.42 -4.28 0.71
CA VAL A 87 -1.33 -5.38 0.39
C VAL A 87 -0.92 -6.06 -0.92
N PHE A 88 -0.64 -5.28 -1.96
CA PHE A 88 -0.15 -5.80 -3.23
C PHE A 88 1.20 -6.53 -3.08
N ASP A 89 2.14 -5.95 -2.34
CA ASP A 89 3.45 -6.54 -2.04
C ASP A 89 3.33 -7.86 -1.28
N ALA A 90 2.37 -7.95 -0.34
CA ALA A 90 2.06 -9.19 0.37
C ALA A 90 1.51 -10.27 -0.56
N ALA A 91 0.58 -9.93 -1.45
CA ALA A 91 0.05 -10.85 -2.46
C ALA A 91 1.17 -11.36 -3.39
N LEU A 92 2.06 -10.46 -3.84
CA LEU A 92 3.21 -10.81 -4.66
C LEU A 92 4.19 -11.72 -3.92
N TYR A 93 4.44 -11.45 -2.64
CA TYR A 93 5.31 -12.28 -1.80
C TYR A 93 4.75 -13.71 -1.67
N VAL A 94 3.45 -13.86 -1.42
CA VAL A 94 2.77 -15.16 -1.36
C VAL A 94 2.92 -15.90 -2.69
N GLU A 95 2.67 -15.22 -3.81
CA GLU A 95 2.71 -15.81 -5.14
C GLU A 95 4.13 -16.27 -5.57
N ILE A 96 5.17 -15.52 -5.19
CA ILE A 96 6.57 -15.88 -5.45
C ILE A 96 7.03 -17.07 -4.60
N SER A 97 6.41 -17.24 -3.43
CA SER A 97 6.81 -18.24 -2.45
C SER A 97 6.43 -19.67 -2.84
N THR A 98 7.03 -20.62 -2.13
CA THR A 98 6.50 -21.98 -1.98
C THR A 98 6.13 -22.10 -0.51
N SER A 99 4.85 -22.12 -0.16
CA SER A 99 4.43 -22.32 1.25
C SER A 99 3.80 -23.70 1.42
N SER A 100 4.46 -24.57 2.17
CA SER A 100 3.95 -25.90 2.52
C SER A 100 2.82 -25.88 3.56
N ILE A 101 2.52 -24.74 4.20
CA ILE A 101 1.57 -24.68 5.32
C ILE A 101 0.18 -24.20 4.91
N HIS A 102 0.03 -23.42 3.84
CA HIS A 102 -1.28 -23.07 3.26
C HIS A 102 -1.11 -23.05 1.73
N ARG A 103 -1.89 -23.88 1.01
CA ARG A 103 -1.87 -24.05 -0.45
C ARG A 103 -2.27 -22.77 -1.21
N ILE A 104 -1.44 -21.73 -1.21
CA ILE A 104 -1.74 -20.49 -1.95
C ILE A 104 -0.78 -20.28 -3.15
N SER A 105 0.49 -20.71 -3.07
CA SER A 105 1.37 -20.80 -4.25
C SER A 105 2.48 -21.83 -4.07
N ASP A 106 2.60 -22.76 -5.04
CA ASP A 106 3.69 -23.74 -5.16
C ASP A 106 4.73 -23.33 -6.22
N ARG A 107 4.68 -22.09 -6.72
CA ARG A 107 5.47 -21.69 -7.91
C ARG A 107 6.97 -21.63 -7.64
N GLY A 108 7.39 -21.28 -6.42
CA GLY A 108 8.81 -21.26 -6.04
C GLY A 108 9.66 -20.41 -6.98
N VAL A 109 9.10 -19.27 -7.41
CA VAL A 109 9.67 -18.40 -8.46
C VAL A 109 11.07 -17.91 -8.07
N TYR A 110 11.33 -17.76 -6.76
CA TYR A 110 12.64 -17.39 -6.22
C TYR A 110 13.78 -18.29 -6.70
N ARG A 111 13.52 -19.57 -7.02
CA ARG A 111 14.54 -20.50 -7.55
C ARG A 111 14.98 -20.12 -8.97
N ARG A 112 14.09 -19.56 -9.79
CA ARG A 112 14.44 -19.06 -11.14
C ARG A 112 15.42 -17.90 -11.08
N ALA A 113 15.38 -17.13 -9.99
CA ALA A 113 16.32 -16.05 -9.70
C ALA A 113 17.59 -16.53 -8.97
N GLY A 114 17.80 -17.84 -8.81
CA GLY A 114 19.00 -18.40 -8.18
C GLY A 114 19.02 -18.33 -6.65
N HIS A 115 17.89 -18.02 -6.01
CA HIS A 115 17.79 -17.97 -4.55
C HIS A 115 17.21 -19.27 -3.99
N ILE A 116 17.52 -19.58 -2.73
CA ILE A 116 17.04 -20.80 -2.06
C ILE A 116 15.74 -20.58 -1.27
N SER A 117 15.34 -19.32 -1.07
CA SER A 117 14.07 -18.93 -0.45
C SER A 117 13.60 -17.56 -0.92
N THR A 118 12.30 -17.29 -0.78
CA THR A 118 11.71 -15.96 -1.01
C THR A 118 12.37 -14.89 -0.14
N HIS A 119 12.69 -15.22 1.11
CA HIS A 119 13.38 -14.29 1.99
C HIS A 119 14.75 -13.87 1.44
N GLN A 120 15.54 -14.82 0.91
CA GLN A 120 16.83 -14.50 0.28
C GLN A 120 16.67 -13.68 -1.00
N LEU A 121 15.67 -13.99 -1.82
CA LEU A 121 15.34 -13.18 -2.99
C LEU A 121 15.09 -11.72 -2.60
N TYR A 122 14.27 -11.46 -1.58
CA TYR A 122 13.95 -10.09 -1.17
C TYR A 122 15.14 -9.40 -0.47
N ALA A 123 15.84 -10.11 0.42
CA ALA A 123 16.96 -9.54 1.16
C ALA A 123 18.15 -9.18 0.26
N HIS A 124 18.50 -10.07 -0.69
CA HIS A 124 19.72 -9.98 -1.48
C HIS A 124 19.46 -9.69 -2.95
N GLY A 125 18.51 -10.38 -3.58
CA GLY A 125 18.17 -10.18 -5.00
C GLY A 125 17.56 -8.80 -5.25
N ALA A 126 16.49 -8.47 -4.51
CA ALA A 126 15.84 -7.16 -4.54
C ALA A 126 16.55 -6.09 -3.70
N ARG A 127 17.63 -6.46 -2.98
CA ARG A 127 18.49 -5.57 -2.19
C ARG A 127 17.76 -4.76 -1.11
N LEU A 128 16.70 -5.31 -0.54
CA LEU A 128 15.96 -4.66 0.55
C LEU A 128 16.65 -4.81 1.92
N GLY A 129 17.58 -5.75 2.03
CA GLY A 129 18.18 -6.14 3.30
C GLY A 129 17.28 -7.06 4.12
N VAL A 130 17.87 -7.67 5.16
CA VAL A 130 17.23 -8.73 5.96
C VAL A 130 16.03 -8.21 6.75
N GLY A 131 16.11 -6.99 7.28
CA GLY A 131 15.05 -6.39 8.09
C GLY A 131 13.75 -6.19 7.32
N GLU A 132 13.82 -5.53 6.17
CA GLU A 132 12.66 -5.30 5.31
C GLU A 132 12.15 -6.61 4.69
N ALA A 133 13.03 -7.52 4.29
CA ALA A 133 12.63 -8.85 3.82
C ALA A 133 11.87 -9.65 4.90
N ARG A 134 12.23 -9.49 6.19
CA ARG A 134 11.50 -10.09 7.31
C ARG A 134 10.15 -9.42 7.50
N ARG A 135 10.08 -8.08 7.43
CA ARG A 135 8.84 -7.33 7.54
C ARG A 135 7.82 -7.78 6.48
N ARG A 136 8.23 -7.86 5.21
CA ARG A 136 7.35 -8.32 4.11
C ARG A 136 6.83 -9.74 4.31
N ARG A 137 7.67 -10.65 4.81
CA ARG A 137 7.21 -12.00 5.17
C ARG A 137 6.13 -11.96 6.25
N VAL A 138 6.34 -11.20 7.33
CA VAL A 138 5.38 -11.09 8.44
C VAL A 138 4.07 -10.46 7.98
N THR A 139 4.13 -9.39 7.19
CA THR A 139 2.95 -8.75 6.60
C THR A 139 2.19 -9.72 5.69
N ALA A 140 2.90 -10.48 4.84
CA ALA A 140 2.31 -11.47 3.96
C ALA A 140 1.68 -12.65 4.72
N GLU A 141 2.29 -13.12 5.80
CA GLU A 141 1.71 -14.15 6.69
C GLU A 141 0.46 -13.63 7.41
N GLY A 142 0.47 -12.38 7.86
CA GLY A 142 -0.68 -11.73 8.51
C GLY A 142 -1.86 -11.52 7.56
N ILE A 143 -1.59 -11.14 6.31
CA ILE A 143 -2.62 -10.95 5.27
C ILE A 143 -3.10 -12.31 4.73
N GLY A 144 -2.21 -13.28 4.51
CA GLY A 144 -2.54 -14.61 4.01
C GLY A 144 -3.36 -15.47 4.98
N ALA A 145 -3.37 -15.15 6.28
CA ALA A 145 -4.26 -15.78 7.27
C ALA A 145 -5.74 -15.33 7.13
N MET A 146 -5.99 -14.20 6.45
CA MET A 146 -7.32 -13.73 6.09
C MET A 146 -7.58 -14.20 4.66
N GLY A 147 -8.25 -15.34 4.51
CA GLY A 147 -8.33 -16.16 3.28
C GLY A 147 -8.87 -15.54 1.98
N ALA A 148 -8.97 -14.22 1.87
CA ALA A 148 -9.24 -13.51 0.63
C ALA A 148 -8.22 -12.38 0.41
N LEU A 149 -7.54 -12.40 -0.75
CA LEU A 149 -6.62 -11.35 -1.21
C LEU A 149 -7.32 -9.99 -1.47
N THR A 150 -8.64 -9.92 -1.29
CA THR A 150 -9.47 -8.71 -1.36
C THR A 150 -9.61 -8.00 -0.01
N GLY A 151 -9.19 -8.61 1.10
CA GLY A 151 -9.33 -8.04 2.44
C GLY A 151 -10.76 -8.07 3.01
N GLU A 152 -11.71 -8.70 2.32
CA GLU A 152 -13.04 -8.93 2.87
C GLU A 152 -13.02 -10.06 3.91
N ARG A 153 -13.76 -9.87 5.00
CA ARG A 153 -13.93 -10.88 6.06
C ARG A 153 -14.78 -12.03 5.51
N LEU A 154 -14.20 -13.23 5.43
CA LEU A 154 -14.95 -14.45 5.14
C LEU A 154 -15.98 -14.71 6.25
N GLU A 155 -17.23 -14.94 5.86
CA GLU A 155 -18.30 -15.34 6.79
C GLU A 155 -17.95 -16.69 7.45
N PRO A 156 -18.01 -16.79 8.79
CA PRO A 156 -17.70 -18.04 9.49
C PRO A 156 -18.77 -19.08 9.15
N HIS A 157 -18.37 -20.11 8.39
CA HIS A 157 -19.22 -21.28 8.17
C HIS A 157 -18.94 -22.29 9.29
N LEU A 158 -19.91 -22.48 10.19
CA LEU A 158 -19.93 -23.62 11.09
C LEU A 158 -20.39 -24.84 10.28
N ALA A 159 -19.50 -25.81 10.10
CA ALA A 159 -19.86 -27.16 9.67
C ALA A 159 -20.13 -28.04 10.90
#